data_AF-A0A4P8IGS6-F1
#
_entry.id   AF-A0A4P8IGS6-F1
#
_cell.length_a   1.000
_cell.length_b   1.000
_cell.length_c   1.000
_cell.angle_alpha   90.00
_cell.angle_beta   90.00
_cell.angle_gamma   90.00
#
_symmetry.space_group_name_H-M   'P 1'
#
loop_
_entity.id
_entity.type
_entity.pdbx_description
1 polymer ?
#
loop_
_entity_poly.entity_id
_entity_poly.type
_entity_poly.pdbx_seq_one_letter_code
_entity_poly.pdbx_strand_id
1 'polypeptide(L)'
;MEDRDSIPKADAVIIPGAKVTDGILSAPLKDRVDTAVLLYRWKKADKFYLSGDRDETSAMRNTLIMQDIPKDSIVIDEGGMSTYDTICRIHENAKKEKFLIATQEQYAKRTAFLAKKLGMNARCVRADRMFYQNVGKTKLREYFACTKAWLEAVVLRPGPHDSLKKIPMKEVGER
;
A
#
# COMPACT_ATOMS: atom_id res chain seq x y z
N MET A 1 -14.57 -10.39 4.30
CA MET A 1 -13.26 -10.57 3.66
C MET A 1 -13.52 -11.09 2.25
N GLU A 2 -12.75 -10.69 1.25
CA GLU A 2 -12.94 -11.18 -0.13
C GLU A 2 -12.69 -12.70 -0.21
N ASP A 3 -13.38 -13.37 -1.13
CA ASP A 3 -13.19 -14.80 -1.39
C ASP A 3 -11.81 -15.05 -2.03
N ARG A 4 -11.08 -16.06 -1.55
CA ARG A 4 -9.71 -16.37 -1.98
C ARG A 4 -9.63 -16.62 -3.48
N ASP A 5 -10.61 -17.33 -4.04
CA ASP A 5 -10.57 -17.75 -5.43
C ASP A 5 -10.87 -16.60 -6.38
N SER A 6 -11.58 -15.58 -5.89
CA SER A 6 -11.83 -14.33 -6.62
C SER A 6 -10.60 -13.42 -6.77
N ILE A 7 -9.55 -13.62 -5.96
CA ILE A 7 -8.34 -12.79 -5.97
C ILE A 7 -7.33 -13.37 -6.99
N PRO A 8 -6.87 -12.59 -7.99
CA PRO A 8 -5.91 -13.07 -8.98
C PRO A 8 -4.54 -13.27 -8.36
N LYS A 9 -3.69 -14.06 -9.02
CA LYS A 9 -2.26 -14.07 -8.72
C LYS A 9 -1.60 -12.77 -9.21
N ALA A 10 -0.61 -12.33 -8.46
CA ALA A 10 0.21 -11.17 -8.71
C ALA A 10 1.66 -11.50 -8.31
N ASP A 11 2.59 -10.63 -8.69
CA ASP A 11 4.01 -10.81 -8.37
C ASP A 11 4.30 -10.30 -6.95
N ALA A 12 3.65 -9.22 -6.54
CA ALA A 12 3.85 -8.61 -5.22
C ALA A 12 2.57 -8.03 -4.58
N VAL A 13 2.62 -7.85 -3.26
CA VAL A 13 1.62 -7.09 -2.49
C VAL A 13 2.19 -5.75 -2.05
N ILE A 14 1.48 -4.67 -2.32
CA ILE A 14 1.78 -3.33 -1.82
C ILE A 14 1.03 -3.11 -0.51
N ILE A 15 1.75 -2.67 0.52
CA ILE A 15 1.23 -2.23 1.79
C ILE A 15 1.47 -0.71 1.90
N PRO A 16 0.45 0.13 1.64
CA PRO A 16 0.56 1.56 1.84
C PRO A 16 0.69 1.89 3.33
N GLY A 17 1.40 2.98 3.61
CA GLY A 17 1.65 3.51 4.93
C GLY A 17 0.41 4.09 5.59
N ALA A 18 0.44 4.09 6.91
CA ALA A 18 -0.52 4.67 7.83
C ALA A 18 0.15 4.77 9.19
N LYS A 19 -0.51 5.43 10.15
CA LYS A 19 0.12 5.78 11.43
C LYS A 19 0.80 4.60 12.16
N VAL A 20 2.01 4.86 12.68
CA VAL A 20 2.69 4.08 13.72
C VAL A 20 2.82 4.92 14.99
N THR A 21 2.84 4.29 16.16
CA THR A 21 3.07 4.94 17.45
C THR A 21 3.94 4.03 18.30
N ASP A 22 5.11 4.51 18.73
CA ASP A 22 6.09 3.75 19.52
C ASP A 22 6.46 2.39 18.90
N GLY A 23 6.61 2.35 17.56
CA GLY A 23 6.92 1.13 16.82
C GLY A 23 5.73 0.15 16.65
N ILE A 24 4.56 0.50 17.19
CA ILE A 24 3.33 -0.31 17.10
C ILE A 24 2.50 0.18 15.91
N LEU A 25 2.09 -0.77 15.06
CA LEU A 25 1.19 -0.52 13.94
C LEU A 25 -0.18 -0.05 14.45
N SER A 26 -0.71 1.05 13.89
CA SER A 26 -2.11 1.38 14.09
C SER A 26 -3.02 0.25 13.57
N ALA A 27 -4.25 0.15 14.09
CA ALA A 27 -5.19 -0.88 13.64
C ALA A 27 -5.38 -0.94 12.10
N PRO A 28 -5.51 0.20 11.38
CA PRO A 28 -5.55 0.17 9.92
C PRO A 28 -4.27 -0.36 9.27
N LEU A 29 -3.09 -0.02 9.80
CA LEU A 29 -1.84 -0.50 9.22
C LEU A 29 -1.66 -1.99 9.47
N LYS A 30 -1.97 -2.44 10.69
CA LYS A 30 -1.96 -3.85 11.07
C LYS A 30 -2.89 -4.68 10.18
N ASP A 31 -4.10 -4.20 9.92
CA ASP A 31 -5.04 -4.89 9.02
C ASP A 31 -4.47 -5.06 7.61
N ARG A 32 -3.76 -4.06 7.07
CA ARG A 32 -3.11 -4.15 5.76
C ARG A 32 -1.97 -5.17 5.76
N VAL A 33 -1.11 -5.14 6.78
CA VAL A 33 -0.01 -6.11 6.95
C VAL A 33 -0.56 -7.53 7.05
N ASP A 34 -1.54 -7.76 7.93
CA ASP A 34 -2.12 -9.09 8.12
C ASP A 34 -2.84 -9.58 6.84
N THR A 35 -3.45 -8.67 6.07
CA THR A 35 -4.05 -9.00 4.76
C THR A 35 -2.98 -9.40 3.75
N ALA A 36 -1.86 -8.70 3.70
CA ALA A 36 -0.75 -9.04 2.80
C ALA A 36 -0.14 -10.41 3.15
N VAL A 37 0.00 -10.72 4.44
CA VAL A 37 0.49 -12.03 4.89
C VAL A 37 -0.46 -13.15 4.49
N LEU A 38 -1.78 -12.91 4.56
CA LEU A 38 -2.76 -13.89 4.08
C LEU A 38 -2.64 -14.13 2.57
N LEU A 39 -2.45 -13.07 1.77
CA LEU A 39 -2.24 -13.19 0.33
C LEU A 39 -0.99 -14.02 0.00
N TYR A 40 0.10 -13.80 0.74
CA TYR A 40 1.32 -14.60 0.62
C TYR A 40 1.07 -16.08 0.97
N ARG A 41 0.44 -16.34 2.12
CA ARG A 41 0.11 -17.71 2.56
C ARG A 41 -0.83 -18.43 1.58
N TRP A 42 -1.69 -17.68 0.89
CA TRP A 42 -2.56 -18.19 -0.15
C TRP A 42 -1.88 -18.40 -1.50
N LYS A 43 -0.59 -18.09 -1.62
CA LYS A 43 0.22 -18.13 -2.85
C LYS A 43 -0.35 -17.22 -3.94
N LYS A 44 -0.85 -16.05 -3.54
CA LYS A 44 -1.37 -15.02 -4.46
C LYS A 44 -0.30 -14.00 -4.84
N ALA A 45 0.75 -13.84 -4.05
CA ALA A 45 1.90 -13.00 -4.33
C ALA A 45 3.08 -13.43 -3.46
N ASP A 46 4.30 -13.24 -3.94
CA ASP A 46 5.51 -13.78 -3.32
C ASP A 46 6.44 -12.69 -2.76
N LYS A 47 6.20 -11.42 -3.12
CA LYS A 47 6.94 -10.24 -2.64
C LYS A 47 6.04 -9.23 -1.92
N PHE A 48 6.66 -8.35 -1.13
CA PHE A 48 6.03 -7.28 -0.39
C PHE A 48 6.70 -5.94 -0.70
N TYR A 49 5.91 -4.93 -1.04
CA TYR A 49 6.35 -3.54 -1.14
C TYR A 49 5.78 -2.75 0.03
N LEU A 50 6.65 -2.32 0.93
CA LEU A 50 6.31 -1.52 2.11
C LEU A 50 6.53 -0.04 1.78
N SER A 51 5.48 0.75 1.65
CA SER A 51 5.59 2.16 1.27
C SER A 51 5.07 3.05 2.38
N GLY A 52 5.86 4.01 2.85
CA GLY A 52 5.52 4.88 3.98
C GLY A 52 6.75 5.62 4.48
N ASP A 53 6.69 6.23 5.66
CA ASP A 53 7.89 6.78 6.28
C ASP A 53 8.80 5.68 6.88
N ARG A 54 9.95 6.08 7.43
CA ARG A 54 10.93 5.14 8.01
C ARG A 54 10.36 4.32 9.16
N ASP A 55 9.56 4.93 10.04
CA ASP A 55 9.05 4.27 11.23
C ASP A 55 7.94 3.30 10.86
N GLU A 56 7.07 3.70 9.93
CA GLU A 56 6.04 2.85 9.32
C GLU A 56 6.65 1.62 8.64
N THR A 57 7.61 1.84 7.73
CA THR A 57 8.25 0.75 6.99
C THR A 57 9.07 -0.18 7.87
N SER A 58 9.76 0.36 8.89
CA SER A 58 10.50 -0.45 9.87
C SER A 58 9.57 -1.32 10.71
N ALA A 59 8.46 -0.76 11.20
CA ALA A 59 7.48 -1.51 11.98
C ALA A 59 6.79 -2.60 11.13
N MET A 60 6.42 -2.29 9.88
CA MET A 60 5.87 -3.26 8.94
C MET A 60 6.85 -4.41 8.67
N ARG A 61 8.10 -4.08 8.35
CA ARG A 61 9.16 -5.07 8.09
C ARG A 61 9.36 -6.01 9.28
N ASN A 62 9.49 -5.45 10.47
CA ASN A 62 9.70 -6.24 11.69
C ASN A 62 8.48 -7.16 11.95
N THR A 63 7.27 -6.67 11.70
CA THR A 63 6.04 -7.48 11.81
C THR A 63 6.02 -8.64 10.82
N LEU A 64 6.40 -8.41 9.55
CA LEU A 64 6.48 -9.47 8.55
C LEU A 64 7.53 -10.53 8.91
N ILE A 65 8.71 -10.11 9.36
CA ILE A 65 9.79 -11.03 9.78
C ILE A 65 9.33 -11.88 10.97
N MET A 66 8.64 -11.29 11.96
CA MET A 66 8.06 -12.03 13.08
C MET A 66 6.98 -13.03 12.67
N GLN A 67 6.39 -12.88 11.47
CA GLN A 67 5.40 -13.80 10.90
C GLN A 67 6.01 -14.80 9.90
N ASP A 68 7.33 -15.03 9.99
CA ASP A 68 8.12 -15.95 9.17
C ASP A 68 8.19 -15.61 7.68
N ILE A 69 8.02 -14.33 7.33
CA ILE A 69 8.22 -13.87 5.96
C ILE A 69 9.73 -13.70 5.67
N PRO A 70 10.26 -14.30 4.58
CA PRO A 70 11.67 -14.15 4.21
C PRO A 70 12.03 -12.69 3.94
N LYS A 71 13.17 -12.23 4.48
CA LYS A 71 13.66 -10.85 4.28
C LYS A 71 13.80 -10.48 2.80
N ASP A 72 14.28 -11.41 1.99
CA ASP A 72 14.54 -11.19 0.56
C ASP A 72 13.25 -11.00 -0.26
N SER A 73 12.08 -11.28 0.33
CA SER A 73 10.78 -10.99 -0.29
C SER A 73 10.30 -9.56 -0.02
N ILE A 74 11.03 -8.76 0.76
CA ILE A 74 10.59 -7.44 1.23
C ILE A 74 11.37 -6.33 0.53
N VAL A 75 10.63 -5.42 -0.11
CA VAL A 75 11.11 -4.18 -0.70
C VAL A 75 10.58 -2.99 0.10
N ILE A 76 11.46 -2.08 0.48
CA ILE A 76 11.14 -0.90 1.30
C ILE A 76 11.16 0.36 0.44
N ASP A 77 10.10 1.14 0.54
CA ASP A 77 9.92 2.47 -0.03
C ASP A 77 9.65 3.51 1.06
N GLU A 78 10.73 4.13 1.58
CA GLU A 78 10.65 5.21 2.60
C GLU A 78 10.18 6.57 2.03
N GLY A 79 9.86 6.65 0.73
CA GLY A 79 9.44 7.89 0.05
C GLY A 79 7.94 8.01 -0.21
N GLY A 80 7.15 7.03 0.22
CA GLY A 80 5.71 6.93 -0.03
C GLY A 80 4.87 7.79 0.90
N MET A 81 4.93 9.12 0.75
CA MET A 81 4.24 10.06 1.66
C MET A 81 2.75 10.26 1.32
N SER A 82 2.32 9.84 0.14
CA SER A 82 0.92 9.91 -0.28
C SER A 82 0.54 8.71 -1.14
N THR A 83 -0.76 8.50 -1.33
CA THR A 83 -1.24 7.43 -2.24
C THR A 83 -0.73 7.64 -3.67
N TYR A 84 -0.54 8.89 -4.11
CA TYR A 84 0.07 9.15 -5.42
C TYR A 84 1.53 8.71 -5.44
N ASP A 85 2.31 9.11 -4.43
CA ASP A 85 3.75 8.80 -4.35
C ASP A 85 3.98 7.30 -4.28
N THR A 86 3.26 6.57 -3.42
CA THR A 86 3.34 5.10 -3.34
C THR A 86 3.12 4.44 -4.70
N ILE A 87 2.06 4.83 -5.42
CA ILE A 87 1.73 4.18 -6.70
C ILE A 87 2.72 4.57 -7.80
N CYS A 88 3.08 5.85 -7.91
CA CYS A 88 4.06 6.32 -8.88
C CYS A 88 5.43 5.67 -8.65
N ARG A 89 5.93 5.67 -7.41
CA ARG A 89 7.26 5.16 -7.07
C ARG A 89 7.36 3.66 -7.32
N ILE A 90 6.38 2.88 -6.85
CA ILE A 90 6.39 1.43 -7.04
C ILE A 90 6.21 1.08 -8.52
N HIS A 91 5.33 1.79 -9.24
CA HIS A 91 5.18 1.57 -10.68
C HIS A 91 6.47 1.86 -11.43
N GLU A 92 7.17 2.96 -11.13
CA GLU A 92 8.45 3.29 -11.78
C GLU A 92 9.55 2.28 -11.43
N ASN A 93 9.60 1.76 -10.21
CA ASN A 93 10.56 0.74 -9.79
C ASN A 93 10.32 -0.61 -10.46
N ALA A 94 9.07 -1.02 -10.67
CA ALA A 94 8.71 -2.36 -11.11
C ALA A 94 7.58 -2.36 -12.15
N LYS A 95 7.82 -1.68 -13.29
CA LYS A 95 6.82 -1.45 -14.37
C LYS A 95 6.14 -2.70 -14.93
N LYS A 96 6.81 -3.85 -14.87
CA LYS A 96 6.34 -5.13 -15.46
C LYS A 96 5.61 -6.02 -14.45
N GLU A 97 5.67 -5.70 -13.16
CA GLU A 97 5.07 -6.52 -12.11
C GLU A 97 3.56 -6.25 -12.01
N LYS A 98 2.84 -7.30 -11.58
CA LYS A 98 1.43 -7.26 -11.19
C LYS A 98 1.36 -7.12 -9.68
N PHE A 99 0.46 -6.26 -9.22
CA PHE A 99 0.35 -5.92 -7.81
C PHE A 99 -1.02 -6.21 -7.23
N LEU A 100 -1.04 -6.72 -6.00
CA LEU A 100 -2.20 -6.62 -5.12
C LEU A 100 -1.94 -5.46 -4.14
N ILE A 101 -2.95 -4.62 -3.86
CA ILE A 101 -2.78 -3.49 -2.95
C ILE A 101 -3.67 -3.71 -1.73
N ALA A 102 -3.07 -4.02 -0.59
CA ALA A 102 -3.79 -4.23 0.67
C ALA A 102 -4.14 -2.87 1.28
N THR A 103 -5.39 -2.45 1.16
CA THR A 103 -5.85 -1.14 1.67
C THR A 103 -7.31 -1.19 2.10
N GLN A 104 -7.75 -0.20 2.88
CA GLN A 104 -9.16 -0.09 3.31
C GLN A 104 -10.05 0.31 2.13
N GLU A 105 -11.33 -0.07 2.19
CA GLU A 105 -12.35 0.23 1.18
C GLU A 105 -12.46 1.72 0.90
N GLN A 106 -12.32 2.54 1.95
CA GLN A 106 -12.28 3.98 1.79
C GLN A 106 -11.18 4.39 0.80
N TYR A 107 -9.98 3.82 0.81
CA TYR A 107 -8.91 4.25 -0.09
C TYR A 107 -8.83 3.46 -1.40
N ALA A 108 -9.48 2.29 -1.49
CA ALA A 108 -9.39 1.41 -2.65
C ALA A 108 -9.81 2.09 -3.96
N LYS A 109 -10.88 2.91 -3.96
CA LYS A 109 -11.37 3.58 -5.17
C LYS A 109 -10.34 4.55 -5.77
N ARG A 110 -9.74 5.41 -4.94
CA ARG A 110 -8.73 6.38 -5.39
C ARG A 110 -7.45 5.68 -5.84
N THR A 111 -7.05 4.62 -5.13
CA THR A 111 -5.85 3.85 -5.46
C THR A 111 -6.00 3.09 -6.77
N ALA A 112 -7.16 2.47 -7.00
CA ALA A 112 -7.46 1.79 -8.27
C ALA A 112 -7.50 2.78 -9.45
N PHE A 113 -8.10 3.97 -9.24
CA PHE A 113 -8.09 5.03 -10.25
C PHE A 113 -6.66 5.44 -10.62
N LEU A 114 -5.79 5.61 -9.62
CA LEU A 114 -4.39 5.95 -9.80
C LEU A 114 -3.62 4.91 -10.60
N ALA A 115 -3.69 3.66 -10.15
CA ALA A 115 -3.01 2.55 -10.81
C ALA A 115 -3.43 2.48 -12.28
N LYS A 116 -4.74 2.59 -12.56
CA LYS A 116 -5.25 2.62 -13.93
C LYS A 116 -4.75 3.82 -14.74
N LYS A 117 -4.75 5.02 -14.16
CA LYS A 117 -4.27 6.25 -14.84
C LYS A 117 -2.79 6.17 -15.20
N LEU A 118 -1.99 5.53 -14.35
CA LEU A 118 -0.55 5.35 -14.54
C LEU A 118 -0.20 4.09 -15.35
N GLY A 119 -1.18 3.28 -15.77
CA GLY A 119 -0.94 2.03 -16.51
C GLY A 119 -0.35 0.90 -15.65
N MET A 120 -0.42 1.01 -14.33
CA MET A 120 0.03 -0.02 -13.41
C MET A 120 -0.97 -1.18 -13.34
N ASN A 121 -0.47 -2.41 -13.51
CA ASN A 121 -1.30 -3.61 -13.36
C ASN A 121 -1.49 -3.94 -11.88
N ALA A 122 -2.47 -3.30 -11.25
CA ALA A 122 -2.74 -3.49 -9.83
C ALA A 122 -4.22 -3.69 -9.52
N ARG A 123 -4.50 -4.54 -8.53
CA ARG A 123 -5.85 -4.73 -7.95
C ARG A 123 -5.83 -4.45 -6.46
N CYS A 124 -6.74 -3.61 -5.99
CA CYS A 124 -6.94 -3.40 -4.55
C CYS A 124 -7.61 -4.63 -3.91
N VAL A 125 -7.16 -5.00 -2.71
CA VAL A 125 -7.73 -6.05 -1.87
C VAL A 125 -8.14 -5.42 -0.55
N ARG A 126 -9.38 -5.66 -0.13
CA ARG A 126 -9.94 -5.02 1.05
C ARG A 126 -9.31 -5.51 2.36
N ALA A 127 -8.63 -4.59 3.06
CA ALA A 127 -8.02 -4.79 4.37
C ALA A 127 -8.86 -4.16 5.50
N ASP A 128 -10.17 -4.43 5.52
CA ASP A 128 -11.10 -3.99 6.58
C ASP A 128 -11.48 -5.20 7.43
N ARG A 129 -10.56 -5.64 8.29
CA ARG A 129 -10.76 -6.82 9.15
C ARG A 129 -11.30 -6.41 10.52
N MET A 130 -11.04 -5.18 10.97
CA MET A 130 -11.57 -4.63 12.22
C MET A 130 -12.75 -3.69 12.00
N PHE A 131 -13.75 -3.74 12.89
CA PHE A 131 -14.78 -2.71 13.00
C PHE A 131 -14.19 -1.49 13.70
N TYR A 132 -13.96 -0.41 12.96
CA TYR A 132 -13.53 0.86 13.52
C TYR A 132 -14.75 1.52 14.21
N GLN A 133 -14.74 1.68 15.53
CA GLN A 133 -15.81 2.37 16.26
C GLN A 133 -15.71 3.89 16.01
N ASN A 134 -16.46 4.41 15.02
CA ASN A 134 -16.82 5.83 14.76
C ASN A 134 -16.71 6.22 13.27
N VAL A 135 -17.60 5.74 12.38
CA VAL A 135 -17.34 5.93 10.92
C VAL A 135 -18.53 6.24 10.01
N GLY A 136 -19.77 6.24 10.50
CA GLY A 136 -20.92 6.09 9.59
C GLY A 136 -21.20 7.24 8.61
N LYS A 137 -21.10 8.51 9.02
CA LYS A 137 -21.67 9.63 8.22
C LYS A 137 -20.70 10.78 7.93
N THR A 138 -19.75 11.07 8.82
CA THR A 138 -18.83 12.21 8.64
C THR A 138 -17.69 11.91 7.67
N LYS A 139 -17.19 10.67 7.66
CA LYS A 139 -16.05 10.28 6.80
C LYS A 139 -16.38 10.26 5.32
N LEU A 140 -17.59 9.91 4.89
CA LEU A 140 -17.86 9.80 3.45
C LEU A 140 -17.76 11.16 2.76
N ARG A 141 -18.26 12.22 3.41
CA ARG A 141 -18.17 13.61 2.91
C ARG A 141 -16.73 14.12 2.92
N GLU A 142 -16.00 13.95 4.02
CA GLU A 142 -14.57 14.31 4.10
C GLU A 142 -13.72 13.50 3.11
N TYR A 143 -14.04 12.22 2.92
CA TYR A 143 -13.40 11.34 1.98
C TYR A 143 -13.61 11.80 0.54
N PHE A 144 -14.84 12.15 0.15
CA PHE A 144 -15.11 12.71 -1.17
C PHE A 144 -14.44 14.08 -1.35
N ALA A 145 -14.38 14.91 -0.30
CA ALA A 145 -13.71 16.20 -0.36
C ALA A 145 -12.19 16.04 -0.54
N CYS A 146 -11.52 15.20 0.26
CA CYS A 146 -10.09 14.92 0.12
C CYS A 146 -9.78 14.21 -1.21
N THR A 147 -10.62 13.28 -1.64
CA THR A 147 -10.45 12.58 -2.92
C THR A 147 -10.65 13.52 -4.09
N LYS A 148 -11.63 14.43 -4.03
CA LYS A 148 -11.87 15.47 -5.05
C LYS A 148 -10.71 16.45 -5.10
N ALA A 149 -10.27 17.00 -3.97
CA ALA A 149 -9.14 17.92 -3.91
C ALA A 149 -7.85 17.25 -4.44
N TRP A 150 -7.64 15.97 -4.11
CA TRP A 150 -6.52 15.19 -4.63
C TRP A 150 -6.66 14.91 -6.14
N LEU A 151 -7.85 14.56 -6.62
CA LEU A 151 -8.12 14.27 -8.03
C LEU A 151 -7.98 15.54 -8.87
N GLU A 152 -8.45 16.68 -8.37
CA GLU A 152 -8.23 18.00 -8.95
C GLU A 152 -6.73 18.31 -9.00
N ALA A 153 -5.98 18.12 -7.91
CA ALA A 153 -4.53 18.30 -7.92
C ALA A 153 -3.82 17.42 -8.96
N VAL A 154 -4.21 16.15 -9.11
CA VAL A 154 -3.61 15.20 -10.06
C VAL A 154 -4.11 15.36 -11.49
N VAL A 155 -5.29 15.95 -11.71
CA VAL A 155 -5.78 16.37 -13.04
C VAL A 155 -5.13 17.69 -13.46
N LEU A 156 -4.88 18.60 -12.51
CA LEU A 156 -4.25 19.91 -12.73
C LEU A 156 -2.71 19.85 -12.91
N ARG A 157 -2.10 18.66 -12.82
CA ARG A 157 -0.68 18.40 -13.13
C ARG A 157 0.32 19.35 -12.44
N PRO A 158 0.66 19.17 -11.16
CA PRO A 158 2.08 19.20 -10.83
C PRO A 158 2.69 17.93 -11.47
N GLY A 159 3.86 18.06 -12.10
CA GLY A 159 4.66 16.90 -12.48
C GLY A 159 4.92 15.98 -11.27
N PRO A 160 5.51 14.79 -11.47
CA PRO A 160 5.87 13.95 -10.33
C PRO A 160 6.59 14.79 -9.28
N HIS A 161 6.10 14.79 -8.04
CA HIS A 161 6.79 15.47 -6.95
C HIS A 161 8.25 15.02 -6.97
N ASP A 162 9.18 15.96 -6.79
CA ASP A 162 10.65 15.77 -6.74
C ASP A 162 11.10 14.60 -5.83
N SER A 163 10.18 14.07 -5.02
CA SER A 163 10.23 12.78 -4.32
C SER A 163 10.74 11.59 -5.14
N LEU A 164 10.57 11.53 -6.47
CA LEU A 164 11.11 10.43 -7.29
C LEU A 164 12.65 10.38 -7.28
N LYS A 165 13.34 11.49 -7.01
CA LYS A 165 14.79 11.63 -7.26
C LYS A 165 15.72 11.35 -6.08
N LYS A 166 15.23 11.13 -4.84
CA LYS A 166 16.12 11.20 -3.67
C LYS A 166 16.21 9.96 -2.77
N ILE A 167 15.26 9.02 -2.83
CA ILE A 167 15.26 7.85 -1.95
C ILE A 167 15.13 6.57 -2.80
N PRO A 168 16.22 5.78 -2.98
CA PRO A 168 16.13 4.50 -3.64
C PRO A 168 15.32 3.51 -2.79
N MET A 169 14.55 2.65 -3.45
CA MET A 169 13.93 1.51 -2.76
C MET A 169 15.02 0.51 -2.37
N LYS A 170 14.87 -0.12 -1.21
CA LYS A 170 15.87 -1.05 -0.67
C LYS A 170 15.28 -2.45 -0.63
N GLU A 171 15.96 -3.40 -1.25
CA GLU A 171 15.70 -4.82 -1.02
C GLU A 171 16.37 -5.21 0.30
N VAL A 172 15.65 -5.89 1.20
CA VAL A 172 16.20 -6.22 2.54
C VAL A 172 17.26 -7.33 2.47
N GLY A 173 17.39 -8.02 1.32
CA GLY A 173 18.32 -9.14 1.10
C GLY A 173 19.71 -8.76 0.59
N GLU A 174 19.94 -7.53 0.14
CA GLU A 174 21.28 -7.11 -0.31
C GLU A 174 22.15 -6.75 0.90
N ARG A 175 23.23 -7.52 1.09
CA ARG A 175 24.32 -7.25 2.03
C ARG A 175 25.28 -6.21 1.48
#